data_AF-A0A124GRS7-F1
#
_entry.id   AF-A0A124GRS7-F1
#
_cell.length_a   1.000
_cell.length_b   1.000
_cell.length_c   1.000
_cell.angle_alpha   90.00
_cell.angle_beta   90.00
_cell.angle_gamma   90.00
#
_symmetry.space_group_name_H-M   'P 1'
#
loop_
_entity.id
_entity.type
_entity.pdbx_description
1 polymer ?
#
loop_
_entity_poly.entity_id
_entity_poly.type
_entity_poly.pdbx_seq_one_letter_code
_entity_poly.pdbx_strand_id
1 'polypeptide(L)'
;MANPPVQLSLQTAQGISPPLSTQVPSSLTPPVTPIAKERPPRSTLSPFPDSKAEETPSISRDNVSTLQFTDDLEICHDENNRSFEFGRGVWSIVYKARSSPRPKTTLPGTPPSSPTSRSQVLAVKAPLRRDARPVLNAEAATLTRLTFTQDHEQYIVPFHGYHAELGALVMSAVPTSLATYIEDQAKIARTRQPITATMFDPVQGPASYQELARKLITGLNWLHQVAGVVHGDIKPHNILLRPIDTDDCSDDVAFPYEPLFADFSATVDIPTHEDAPVDTTRASMSSFTPPFTAPEMLASLTSTEIAPTPASDVFSLAATLLAAATGDLLLYPNMNHRLRLEMARAGHQIVDFARSGMSGSRVPKNGFVERIVKPAVVKDPAMRIPTPDWVELASS
;
A
#
# COMPACT_ATOMS: atom_id res chain seq x y z
N MET A 1 -2.78 -31.26 46.17
CA MET A 1 -1.41 -30.71 46.10
C MET A 1 -1.53 -29.40 45.36
N ALA A 2 -1.78 -28.28 46.07
CA ALA A 2 -0.79 -27.33 46.62
C ALA A 2 -0.03 -26.61 45.48
N ASN A 3 0.02 -25.29 45.30
CA ASN A 3 -0.43 -24.08 46.03
C ASN A 3 -0.56 -22.91 45.00
N PRO A 4 -1.26 -21.81 45.33
CA PRO A 4 -1.49 -20.62 44.48
C PRO A 4 -0.35 -19.54 44.62
N PRO A 5 -0.44 -18.35 43.99
CA PRO A 5 0.71 -17.52 43.60
C PRO A 5 1.19 -16.54 44.69
N VAL A 6 2.45 -16.09 44.60
CA VAL A 6 3.04 -15.05 45.45
C VAL A 6 3.49 -13.87 44.60
N GLN A 7 2.95 -12.68 44.93
CA GLN A 7 3.39 -11.35 44.50
C GLN A 7 4.71 -10.96 45.18
N LEU A 8 5.53 -10.12 44.55
CA LEU A 8 6.30 -9.12 45.29
C LEU A 8 6.26 -7.75 44.59
N SER A 9 5.78 -6.80 45.39
CA SER A 9 5.51 -5.39 45.16
C SER A 9 6.78 -4.55 45.40
N LEU A 10 6.85 -3.35 44.81
CA LEU A 10 7.64 -2.25 45.36
C LEU A 10 6.80 -0.98 45.30
N GLN A 11 6.29 -0.60 46.48
CA GLN A 11 5.62 0.66 46.74
C GLN A 11 6.63 1.78 47.03
N THR A 12 6.18 2.96 46.63
CA THR A 12 6.65 4.33 46.82
C THR A 12 7.14 4.74 48.21
N ALA A 13 7.99 5.77 48.27
CA ALA A 13 8.01 6.73 49.38
C ALA A 13 8.01 8.16 48.83
N GLN A 14 6.97 8.92 49.22
CA GLN A 14 6.88 10.37 49.15
C GLN A 14 7.58 11.00 50.35
N GLY A 15 8.08 12.23 50.21
CA GLY A 15 8.20 13.13 51.37
C GLY A 15 9.11 14.36 51.24
N ILE A 16 8.46 15.53 51.21
CA ILE A 16 8.82 16.77 51.93
C ILE A 16 9.80 17.77 51.24
N SER A 17 9.29 18.99 50.98
CA SER A 17 10.01 20.27 50.79
C SER A 17 9.87 21.14 52.07
N PRO A 18 10.45 22.36 52.26
CA PRO A 18 11.50 23.18 51.58
C PRO A 18 12.50 23.79 52.65
N PRO A 19 13.13 25.02 52.60
CA PRO A 19 13.41 26.05 51.57
C PRO A 19 14.88 26.64 51.55
N LEU A 20 15.09 27.71 50.74
CA LEU A 20 16.17 28.75 50.72
C LEU A 20 17.33 28.69 49.67
N SER A 21 17.22 29.62 48.71
CA SER A 21 18.13 30.74 48.40
C SER A 21 19.55 30.53 47.81
N THR A 22 19.77 31.24 46.69
CA THR A 22 21.01 31.92 46.21
C THR A 22 22.19 31.08 45.69
N GLN A 23 22.43 31.10 44.37
CA GLN A 23 23.49 31.91 43.72
C GLN A 23 23.62 31.57 42.23
N VAL A 24 23.60 32.63 41.41
CA VAL A 24 24.02 32.64 40.00
C VAL A 24 25.50 33.03 39.97
N PRO A 25 26.30 32.50 39.03
CA PRO A 25 27.31 33.34 38.40
C PRO A 25 27.15 33.36 36.88
N SER A 26 26.91 34.58 36.39
CA SER A 26 27.05 34.99 35.01
C SER A 26 28.53 34.99 34.62
N SER A 27 28.82 34.51 33.41
CA SER A 27 29.82 35.01 32.45
C SER A 27 30.48 33.85 31.72
N LEU A 28 30.33 33.82 30.41
CA LEU A 28 31.40 33.69 29.42
C LEU A 28 30.75 33.93 28.04
N THR A 29 31.00 35.13 27.53
CA THR A 29 30.56 35.69 26.24
C THR A 29 31.15 34.94 25.04
N PRO A 30 30.44 34.85 23.89
CA PRO A 30 31.06 34.47 22.62
C PRO A 30 31.85 35.67 22.04
N PRO A 31 33.00 35.47 21.38
CA PRO A 31 33.71 36.57 20.74
C PRO A 31 33.07 36.94 19.40
N VAL A 32 33.00 38.25 19.17
CA VAL A 32 32.53 38.92 17.95
C VAL A 32 33.66 39.01 16.91
N THR A 33 33.22 38.96 15.65
CA THR A 33 33.79 39.17 14.31
C THR A 33 34.91 40.21 14.16
N PRO A 34 35.59 40.22 12.99
CA PRO A 34 35.80 41.47 12.28
C PRO A 34 35.16 41.51 10.88
N ILE A 35 34.63 42.70 10.60
CA ILE A 35 33.95 43.19 9.40
C ILE A 35 34.96 43.57 8.33
N ALA A 36 34.63 43.32 7.05
CA ALA A 36 35.03 44.21 5.96
C ALA A 36 33.85 44.38 4.99
N LYS A 37 33.38 45.63 4.89
CA LYS A 37 32.37 46.13 3.95
C LYS A 37 33.07 46.42 2.62
N GLU A 38 32.38 46.19 1.50
CA GLU A 38 32.31 47.19 0.42
C GLU A 38 31.10 46.98 -0.49
N ARG A 39 30.65 48.09 -1.09
CA ARG A 39 29.31 48.40 -1.62
C ARG A 39 29.11 47.99 -3.10
N PRO A 40 27.85 48.04 -3.61
CA PRO A 40 27.46 47.57 -4.94
C PRO A 40 27.58 48.67 -6.02
N PRO A 41 27.49 48.33 -7.32
CA PRO A 41 27.06 49.28 -8.32
C PRO A 41 25.69 48.94 -8.94
N ARG A 42 25.04 50.03 -9.31
CA ARG A 42 23.73 50.18 -9.95
C ARG A 42 23.71 49.67 -11.39
N SER A 43 22.51 49.23 -11.77
CA SER A 43 21.76 49.53 -13.00
C SER A 43 22.53 49.99 -14.25
N THR A 44 22.44 49.17 -15.29
CA THR A 44 22.39 49.62 -16.69
C THR A 44 21.34 48.82 -17.45
N LEU A 45 20.54 49.57 -18.21
CA LEU A 45 19.38 49.16 -19.00
C LEU A 45 19.79 48.53 -20.35
N SER A 46 19.10 47.42 -20.70
CA SER A 46 18.60 47.01 -22.03
C SER A 46 19.61 46.56 -23.13
N PRO A 47 19.19 45.81 -24.19
CA PRO A 47 17.84 45.31 -24.55
C PRO A 47 17.72 43.80 -24.87
N PHE A 48 16.47 43.33 -24.92
CA PHE A 48 15.98 42.05 -25.46
C PHE A 48 16.51 41.72 -26.88
N PRO A 49 16.59 40.42 -27.24
CA PRO A 49 15.56 39.90 -28.13
C PRO A 49 15.06 38.47 -27.81
N ASP A 50 13.73 38.34 -27.87
CA ASP A 50 12.92 37.25 -28.43
C ASP A 50 13.15 35.78 -28.05
N SER A 51 12.22 35.30 -27.22
CA SER A 51 11.30 34.19 -27.51
C SER A 51 11.88 32.88 -28.06
N LYS A 52 12.19 31.95 -27.15
CA LYS A 52 11.94 30.52 -27.36
C LYS A 52 11.43 29.92 -26.06
N ALA A 53 10.24 29.33 -26.14
CA ALA A 53 9.63 28.57 -25.07
C ALA A 53 10.61 27.49 -24.59
N GLU A 54 10.95 27.52 -23.30
CA GLU A 54 11.63 26.41 -22.64
C GLU A 54 10.62 25.26 -22.53
N GLU A 55 10.78 24.29 -23.42
CA GLU A 55 10.24 22.95 -23.27
C GLU A 55 10.73 22.38 -21.94
N THR A 56 9.81 22.13 -21.03
CA THR A 56 10.00 21.22 -19.91
C THR A 56 10.49 19.89 -20.47
N PRO A 57 11.58 19.29 -19.93
CA PRO A 57 12.09 18.04 -20.47
C PRO A 57 11.11 16.93 -20.14
N SER A 58 10.33 16.51 -21.14
CA SER A 58 9.55 15.28 -21.09
C SER A 58 10.55 14.12 -20.99
N ILE A 59 10.76 13.59 -19.79
CA ILE A 59 11.52 12.37 -19.57
C ILE A 59 10.81 11.27 -20.37
N SER A 60 11.47 10.77 -21.43
CA SER A 60 10.99 9.62 -22.18
C SER A 60 10.80 8.46 -21.22
N ARG A 61 9.57 7.91 -21.14
CA ARG A 61 9.17 6.82 -20.22
C ARG A 61 10.05 5.55 -20.32
N ASP A 62 10.82 5.41 -21.40
CA ASP A 62 11.58 4.20 -21.73
C ASP A 62 13.04 4.14 -21.22
N ASN A 63 13.58 5.21 -20.63
CA ASN A 63 15.03 5.27 -20.31
C ASN A 63 15.38 5.37 -18.81
N VAL A 64 14.42 5.16 -17.90
CA VAL A 64 14.72 5.18 -16.46
C VAL A 64 15.31 3.84 -16.04
N SER A 65 16.60 3.83 -15.73
CA SER A 65 17.26 2.66 -15.14
C SER A 65 16.60 2.30 -13.81
N THR A 66 16.36 1.00 -13.57
CA THR A 66 15.79 0.49 -12.32
C THR A 66 16.48 1.09 -11.11
N LEU A 67 15.71 1.72 -10.23
CA LEU A 67 16.20 2.31 -8.98
C LEU A 67 16.94 1.22 -8.18
N GLN A 68 18.19 1.47 -7.80
CA GLN A 68 19.01 0.52 -7.05
C GLN A 68 19.02 0.87 -5.57
N PHE A 69 18.94 -0.16 -4.72
CA PHE A 69 19.15 -0.03 -3.29
C PHE A 69 20.61 -0.36 -2.95
N THR A 70 21.32 0.57 -2.30
CA THR A 70 22.78 0.48 -2.10
C THR A 70 23.21 0.31 -0.65
N ASP A 71 22.30 0.47 0.30
CA ASP A 71 22.60 0.27 1.72
C ASP A 71 22.71 -1.21 2.05
N ASP A 72 23.46 -1.51 3.11
CA ASP A 72 23.61 -2.89 3.55
C ASP A 72 22.32 -3.34 4.25
N LEU A 73 21.87 -4.56 3.92
CA LEU A 73 20.64 -5.15 4.45
C LEU A 73 20.94 -6.36 5.34
N GLU A 74 20.33 -6.37 6.52
CA GLU A 74 20.34 -7.52 7.41
C GLU A 74 18.91 -8.06 7.58
N ILE A 75 18.68 -9.30 7.14
CA ILE A 75 17.40 -9.99 7.37
C ILE A 75 17.28 -10.30 8.86
N CYS A 76 16.16 -9.91 9.47
CA CYS A 76 15.88 -10.20 10.87
C CYS A 76 15.49 -11.67 11.06
N HIS A 77 15.93 -12.26 12.18
CA HIS A 77 15.63 -13.64 12.55
C HIS A 77 14.90 -13.69 13.90
N ASP A 78 14.10 -14.73 14.10
CA ASP A 78 13.43 -15.05 15.36
C ASP A 78 14.38 -15.76 16.36
N GLU A 79 13.88 -16.09 17.55
CA GLU A 79 14.63 -16.80 18.61
C GLU A 79 15.14 -18.19 18.18
N ASN A 80 14.53 -18.78 17.15
CA ASN A 80 14.90 -20.07 16.58
C ASN A 80 15.83 -19.92 15.35
N ASN A 81 16.38 -18.72 15.12
CA ASN A 81 17.20 -18.38 13.97
C ASN A 81 16.48 -18.57 12.61
N ARG A 82 15.15 -18.47 12.58
CA ARG A 82 14.36 -18.46 11.35
C ARG A 82 14.13 -17.02 10.91
N SER A 83 14.24 -16.77 9.62
CA SER A 83 14.02 -15.43 9.07
C SER A 83 12.57 -14.99 9.32
N PHE A 84 12.38 -13.74 9.75
CA PHE A 84 11.05 -13.19 10.01
C PHE A 84 10.35 -12.90 8.68
N GLU A 85 9.26 -13.62 8.41
CA GLU A 85 8.47 -13.51 7.17
C GLU A 85 7.25 -12.62 7.39
N PHE A 86 7.10 -11.57 6.57
CA PHE A 86 5.85 -10.80 6.50
C PHE A 86 4.81 -11.48 5.61
N GLY A 87 5.23 -12.26 4.63
CA GLY A 87 4.32 -12.95 3.72
C GLY A 87 5.04 -13.76 2.65
N ARG A 88 4.29 -14.62 1.97
CA ARG A 88 4.80 -15.49 0.91
C ARG A 88 3.81 -15.55 -0.24
N GLY A 89 4.31 -15.27 -1.44
CA GLY A 89 3.58 -15.43 -2.69
C GLY A 89 4.11 -16.60 -3.51
N VAL A 90 3.61 -16.74 -4.74
CA VAL A 90 4.04 -17.79 -5.68
C VAL A 90 5.50 -17.60 -6.12
N TRP A 91 5.88 -16.34 -6.36
CA TRP A 91 7.19 -15.99 -6.90
C TRP A 91 8.18 -15.53 -5.84
N SER A 92 7.70 -15.07 -4.68
CA SER A 92 8.52 -14.36 -3.72
C SER A 92 8.16 -14.65 -2.27
N ILE A 93 9.08 -14.29 -1.41
CA ILE A 93 8.90 -14.21 0.03
C ILE A 93 9.30 -12.81 0.50
N VAL A 94 8.53 -12.26 1.43
CA VAL A 94 8.78 -10.93 2.00
C VAL A 94 9.35 -11.10 3.41
N TYR A 95 10.58 -10.64 3.60
CA TYR A 95 11.27 -10.68 4.88
C TYR A 95 11.25 -9.32 5.57
N LYS A 96 11.30 -9.33 6.90
CA LYS A 96 11.68 -8.15 7.68
C LYS A 96 13.19 -7.99 7.66
N ALA A 97 13.65 -6.80 7.31
CA ALA A 97 15.07 -6.46 7.31
C ALA A 97 15.34 -5.15 8.05
N ARG A 98 16.60 -4.94 8.42
CA ARG A 98 17.13 -3.66 8.88
C ARG A 98 18.11 -3.15 7.82
N SER A 99 17.99 -1.88 7.47
CA SER A 99 19.05 -1.21 6.72
C SER A 99 20.06 -0.59 7.66
N SER A 100 21.32 -0.61 7.23
CA SER A 100 22.40 0.18 7.79
C SER A 100 23.06 0.96 6.66
N PRO A 101 23.31 2.27 6.82
CA PRO A 101 24.01 3.04 5.81
C PRO A 101 25.38 2.41 5.57
N ARG A 102 25.71 2.14 4.31
CA ARG A 102 27.04 1.63 3.98
C ARG A 102 28.07 2.65 4.45
N PRO A 103 29.09 2.26 5.25
CA PRO A 103 30.09 3.21 5.72
C PRO A 103 30.80 3.81 4.51
N LYS A 104 30.60 5.11 4.28
CA LYS A 104 31.43 5.87 3.34
C LYS A 104 32.86 5.74 3.86
N THR A 105 33.77 5.24 3.02
CA THR A 105 35.21 5.21 3.29
C THR A 105 35.63 6.60 3.73
N THR A 106 35.87 6.78 5.03
CA THR A 106 36.37 8.03 5.58
C THR A 106 37.75 8.25 5.00
N LEU A 107 37.92 9.33 4.23
CA LEU A 107 39.24 9.88 3.96
C LEU A 107 39.97 10.05 5.30
N PRO A 108 41.24 9.64 5.41
CA PRO A 108 41.97 9.73 6.66
C PRO A 108 42.11 11.21 7.04
N GLY A 109 41.47 11.63 8.15
CA GLY A 109 41.69 12.97 8.72
C GLY A 109 40.49 13.70 9.31
N THR A 110 39.25 13.25 9.10
CA THR A 110 38.08 13.86 9.77
C THR A 110 37.60 13.02 10.96
N PRO A 111 37.33 13.62 12.14
CA PRO A 111 36.77 12.89 13.26
C PRO A 111 35.42 12.26 12.88
N PRO A 112 35.10 11.04 13.35
CA PRO A 112 33.85 10.39 12.99
C PRO A 112 32.68 11.27 13.45
N SER A 113 31.82 11.66 12.52
CA SER A 113 30.53 12.24 12.85
C SER A 113 29.76 11.22 13.69
N SER A 114 29.22 11.63 14.84
CA SER A 114 28.47 10.77 15.76
C SER A 114 27.41 9.98 14.97
N PRO A 115 27.34 8.63 15.07
CA PRO A 115 26.45 7.86 14.24
C PRO A 115 25.03 8.06 14.75
N THR A 116 24.29 8.95 14.11
CA THR A 116 22.83 8.97 14.20
C THR A 116 22.30 8.08 13.07
N SER A 117 22.88 6.89 12.91
CA SER A 117 22.45 5.92 11.91
C SER A 117 21.16 5.29 12.41
N ARG A 118 20.01 5.91 12.13
CA ARG A 118 18.71 5.29 12.40
C ARG A 118 18.60 4.03 11.54
N SER A 119 18.75 2.87 12.17
CA SER A 119 18.41 1.59 11.54
C SER A 119 16.92 1.60 11.22
N GLN A 120 16.59 1.56 9.92
CA GLN A 120 15.20 1.55 9.46
C GLN A 120 14.74 0.10 9.26
N VAL A 121 13.51 -0.20 9.70
CA VAL A 121 12.87 -1.50 9.42
C VAL A 121 12.27 -1.44 8.02
N LEU A 122 12.66 -2.40 7.18
CA LEU A 122 12.25 -2.50 5.77
C LEU A 122 11.62 -3.87 5.49
N ALA A 123 10.88 -3.94 4.40
CA ALA A 123 10.38 -5.17 3.81
C ALA A 123 11.22 -5.53 2.58
N VAL A 124 11.73 -6.76 2.53
CA VAL A 124 12.55 -7.27 1.43
C VAL A 124 11.82 -8.39 0.72
N LYS A 125 11.29 -8.13 -0.47
CA LYS A 125 10.62 -9.13 -1.33
C LYS A 125 11.69 -9.84 -2.16
N ALA A 126 12.09 -11.02 -1.71
CA ALA A 126 13.13 -11.84 -2.31
C ALA A 126 12.54 -12.96 -3.19
N PRO A 127 13.25 -13.39 -4.25
CA PRO A 127 12.77 -14.43 -5.14
C PRO A 127 12.76 -15.78 -4.40
N LEU A 128 11.63 -16.49 -4.48
CA LEU A 128 11.49 -17.81 -3.87
C LEU A 128 12.30 -18.88 -4.62
N ARG A 129 12.54 -18.64 -5.92
CA ARG A 129 13.15 -19.57 -6.88
C ARG A 129 13.85 -18.78 -7.99
N ARG A 130 14.77 -19.42 -8.73
CA ARG A 130 15.66 -18.72 -9.70
C ARG A 130 14.89 -18.07 -10.86
N ASP A 131 13.86 -18.75 -11.34
CA ASP A 131 12.91 -18.31 -12.36
C ASP A 131 11.99 -17.16 -11.93
N ALA A 132 11.93 -16.82 -10.63
CA ALA A 132 11.21 -15.65 -10.16
C ALA A 132 12.00 -14.34 -10.35
N ARG A 133 13.32 -14.39 -10.53
CA ARG A 133 14.17 -13.18 -10.66
C ARG A 133 13.75 -12.26 -11.82
N PRO A 134 13.44 -12.77 -13.03
CA PRO A 134 12.93 -11.92 -14.10
C PRO A 134 11.62 -11.22 -13.74
N VAL A 135 10.71 -11.91 -13.04
CA VAL A 135 9.43 -11.34 -12.56
C VAL A 135 9.69 -10.20 -11.58
N LEU A 136 10.58 -10.38 -10.61
CA LEU A 136 10.93 -9.32 -9.65
C LEU A 136 11.68 -8.15 -10.30
N ASN A 137 12.55 -8.40 -11.27
CA ASN A 137 13.23 -7.32 -11.99
C ASN A 137 12.24 -6.50 -12.83
N ALA A 138 11.30 -7.18 -13.48
CA ALA A 138 10.18 -6.56 -14.17
C ALA A 138 9.32 -5.71 -13.23
N GLU A 139 8.98 -6.24 -12.05
CA GLU A 139 8.26 -5.49 -11.01
C GLU A 139 9.07 -4.28 -10.51
N ALA A 140 10.39 -4.42 -10.36
CA ALA A 140 11.29 -3.32 -9.99
C ALA A 140 11.25 -2.17 -11.01
N ALA A 141 11.22 -2.49 -12.31
CA ALA A 141 11.12 -1.49 -13.36
C ALA A 141 9.77 -0.74 -13.30
N THR A 142 8.67 -1.45 -13.07
CA THR A 142 7.35 -0.85 -12.83
C THR A 142 7.36 0.06 -11.60
N LEU A 143 7.81 -0.44 -10.45
CA LEU A 143 7.88 0.33 -9.22
C LEU A 143 8.80 1.56 -9.34
N THR A 144 9.92 1.43 -10.07
CA THR A 144 10.80 2.56 -10.36
C THR A 144 10.03 3.68 -11.06
N ARG A 145 9.28 3.36 -12.12
CA ARG A 145 8.46 4.37 -12.82
C ARG A 145 7.41 4.97 -11.90
N LEU A 146 6.70 4.14 -11.13
CA LEU A 146 5.64 4.59 -10.22
C LEU A 146 6.17 5.53 -9.12
N THR A 147 7.36 5.29 -8.58
CA THR A 147 8.01 6.18 -7.59
C THR A 147 8.33 7.57 -8.17
N PHE A 148 8.49 7.71 -9.49
CA PHE A 148 8.67 9.01 -10.13
C PHE A 148 7.35 9.69 -10.52
N THR A 149 6.21 9.02 -10.34
CA THR A 149 4.90 9.60 -10.56
C THR A 149 4.49 10.45 -9.35
N GLN A 150 3.85 11.59 -9.63
CA GLN A 150 3.36 12.50 -8.59
C GLN A 150 2.41 11.79 -7.61
N ASP A 151 2.51 12.12 -6.32
CA ASP A 151 1.63 11.64 -5.24
C ASP A 151 1.66 10.11 -4.98
N HIS A 152 2.62 9.38 -5.54
CA HIS A 152 2.70 7.92 -5.40
C HIS A 152 2.72 7.43 -3.93
N GLU A 153 3.34 8.17 -3.02
CA GLU A 153 3.47 7.80 -1.59
C GLU A 153 2.11 7.65 -0.88
N GLN A 154 1.04 8.22 -1.44
CA GLN A 154 -0.31 8.13 -0.93
C GLN A 154 -1.03 6.84 -1.34
N TYR A 155 -0.57 6.17 -2.40
CA TYR A 155 -1.33 5.13 -3.08
C TYR A 155 -0.60 3.79 -3.16
N ILE A 156 0.74 3.78 -3.15
CA ILE A 156 1.53 2.55 -3.25
C ILE A 156 2.50 2.43 -2.09
N VAL A 157 2.89 1.20 -1.77
CA VAL A 157 3.93 0.95 -0.76
C VAL A 157 5.24 1.58 -1.23
N PRO A 158 5.89 2.46 -0.43
CA PRO A 158 7.12 3.13 -0.85
C PRO A 158 8.22 2.11 -1.23
N PHE A 159 8.75 2.27 -2.44
CA PHE A 159 9.83 1.45 -2.99
C PHE A 159 11.16 2.18 -2.89
N HIS A 160 12.13 1.57 -2.22
CA HIS A 160 13.46 2.13 -1.97
C HIS A 160 14.50 1.70 -3.01
N GLY A 161 14.21 0.65 -3.78
CA GLY A 161 15.07 0.19 -4.86
C GLY A 161 15.20 -1.34 -4.96
N TYR A 162 15.85 -1.77 -6.03
CA TYR A 162 16.21 -3.15 -6.30
C TYR A 162 17.60 -3.45 -5.71
N HIS A 163 17.72 -4.55 -4.97
CA HIS A 163 19.00 -5.03 -4.46
C HIS A 163 19.57 -6.08 -5.40
N ALA A 164 20.55 -5.70 -6.23
CA ALA A 164 21.09 -6.53 -7.32
C ALA A 164 21.59 -7.91 -6.88
N GLU A 165 22.33 -8.00 -5.78
CA GLU A 165 22.93 -9.28 -5.32
C GLU A 165 21.85 -10.29 -4.89
N LEU A 166 20.92 -9.85 -4.03
CA LEU A 166 19.78 -10.65 -3.58
C LEU A 166 18.75 -10.89 -4.69
N GLY A 167 18.73 -10.02 -5.71
CA GLY A 167 17.69 -9.99 -6.73
C GLY A 167 16.32 -9.64 -6.15
N ALA A 168 16.29 -8.77 -5.13
CA ALA A 168 15.13 -8.52 -4.27
C ALA A 168 14.66 -7.07 -4.36
N LEU A 169 13.38 -6.83 -4.05
CA LEU A 169 12.80 -5.50 -3.93
C LEU A 169 12.87 -5.04 -2.48
N VAL A 170 13.27 -3.79 -2.26
CA VAL A 170 13.35 -3.17 -0.94
C VAL A 170 12.26 -2.12 -0.81
N MET A 171 11.42 -2.25 0.20
CA MET A 171 10.21 -1.45 0.38
C MET A 171 10.05 -1.03 1.84
N SER A 172 9.23 0.00 2.10
CA SER A 172 8.83 0.33 3.46
C SER A 172 8.07 -0.84 4.09
N ALA A 173 8.39 -1.15 5.35
CA ALA A 173 7.64 -2.14 6.11
C ALA A 173 6.29 -1.55 6.56
N VAL A 174 5.19 -2.07 6.03
CA VAL A 174 3.83 -1.69 6.43
C VAL A 174 3.26 -2.81 7.32
N PRO A 175 2.72 -2.49 8.51
CA PRO A 175 2.55 -3.49 9.57
C PRO A 175 1.38 -4.46 9.37
N THR A 176 0.37 -4.11 8.57
CA THR A 176 -0.82 -4.94 8.40
C THR A 176 -1.38 -4.86 6.99
N SER A 177 -2.17 -5.87 6.61
CA SER A 177 -2.88 -5.94 5.32
C SER A 177 -4.37 -5.69 5.52
N LEU A 178 -5.06 -5.31 4.44
CA LEU A 178 -6.51 -5.19 4.44
C LEU A 178 -7.16 -6.55 4.75
N ALA A 179 -6.59 -7.67 4.28
CA ALA A 179 -7.07 -9.01 4.62
C ALA A 179 -7.10 -9.24 6.15
N THR A 180 -5.98 -8.97 6.83
CA THR A 180 -5.87 -9.09 8.29
C THR A 180 -6.87 -8.18 9.00
N TYR A 181 -6.99 -6.93 8.54
CA TYR A 181 -7.95 -5.98 9.10
C TYR A 181 -9.40 -6.47 8.96
N ILE A 182 -9.80 -6.98 7.79
CA ILE A 182 -11.16 -7.51 7.56
C ILE A 182 -11.44 -8.68 8.50
N GLU A 183 -10.51 -9.61 8.67
CA GLU A 183 -10.66 -10.73 9.59
C GLU A 183 -10.83 -10.28 11.04
N ASP A 184 -10.04 -9.30 11.47
CA ASP A 184 -10.12 -8.78 12.84
C ASP A 184 -11.43 -8.02 13.08
N GLN A 185 -11.88 -7.20 12.13
CA GLN A 185 -13.20 -6.56 12.21
C GLN A 185 -14.33 -7.60 12.20
N ALA A 186 -14.22 -8.67 11.42
CA ALA A 186 -15.19 -9.77 11.43
C ALA A 186 -15.20 -10.55 12.76
N LYS A 187 -14.04 -10.72 13.42
CA LYS A 187 -13.96 -11.30 14.79
C LYS A 187 -14.64 -10.38 15.80
N ILE A 188 -14.33 -9.08 15.76
CA ILE A 188 -14.93 -8.07 16.65
C ILE A 188 -16.45 -7.98 16.45
N ALA A 189 -16.91 -7.98 15.21
CA ALA A 189 -18.34 -7.93 14.89
C ALA A 189 -19.12 -9.16 15.39
N ARG A 190 -18.46 -10.33 15.52
CA ARG A 190 -19.04 -11.55 16.09
C ARG A 190 -19.07 -11.54 17.62
N THR A 191 -18.14 -10.84 18.28
CA THR A 191 -18.08 -10.76 19.75
C THR A 191 -18.99 -9.66 20.32
N ARG A 192 -19.24 -8.59 19.55
CA ARG A 192 -20.30 -7.62 19.88
C ARG A 192 -21.64 -8.36 19.91
N GLN A 193 -22.37 -8.29 21.03
CA GLN A 193 -23.70 -8.88 21.12
C GLN A 193 -24.53 -8.43 19.91
N PRO A 194 -25.25 -9.33 19.22
CA PRO A 194 -25.94 -8.99 17.98
C PRO A 194 -27.09 -8.03 18.27
N ILE A 195 -26.81 -6.73 18.17
CA ILE A 195 -27.83 -5.70 18.17
C ILE A 195 -28.40 -5.69 16.74
N THR A 196 -29.72 -5.88 16.61
CA THR A 196 -30.43 -5.85 15.32
C THR A 196 -30.19 -4.54 14.55
N ALA A 197 -29.86 -3.45 15.24
CA ALA A 197 -29.58 -2.15 14.62
C ALA A 197 -28.39 -2.17 13.66
N THR A 198 -27.31 -2.91 13.96
CA THR A 198 -26.06 -2.90 13.17
C THR A 198 -25.92 -4.11 12.25
N MET A 199 -26.98 -4.91 12.07
CA MET A 199 -26.93 -6.14 11.28
C MET A 199 -26.84 -5.88 9.77
N PHE A 200 -27.24 -4.69 9.35
CA PHE A 200 -27.21 -4.23 7.96
C PHE A 200 -25.95 -3.41 7.63
N ASP A 201 -25.15 -3.09 8.64
CA ASP A 201 -23.93 -2.32 8.47
C ASP A 201 -22.75 -3.22 8.07
N PRO A 202 -21.75 -2.69 7.37
CA PRO A 202 -20.44 -3.31 7.22
C PRO A 202 -19.83 -3.76 8.55
N VAL A 203 -18.97 -4.77 8.55
CA VAL A 203 -18.35 -5.29 9.78
C VAL A 203 -17.55 -4.25 10.58
N GLN A 204 -16.96 -3.29 9.88
CA GLN A 204 -16.21 -2.15 10.42
C GLN A 204 -17.10 -0.92 10.74
N GLY A 205 -18.39 -0.98 10.41
CA GLY A 205 -19.32 0.15 10.50
C GLY A 205 -19.37 1.03 9.24
N PRO A 206 -20.43 1.84 9.08
CA PRO A 206 -20.71 2.56 7.83
C PRO A 206 -19.67 3.63 7.49
N ALA A 207 -19.29 4.47 8.46
CA ALA A 207 -18.33 5.56 8.23
C ALA A 207 -16.94 5.02 7.86
N SER A 208 -16.46 4.01 8.58
CA SER A 208 -15.16 3.37 8.31
C SER A 208 -15.13 2.71 6.93
N TYR A 209 -16.20 2.04 6.55
CA TYR A 209 -16.34 1.46 5.21
C TYR A 209 -16.34 2.52 4.12
N GLN A 210 -17.11 3.59 4.28
CA GLN A 210 -17.23 4.65 3.28
C GLN A 210 -15.88 5.34 3.06
N GLU A 211 -15.14 5.62 4.13
CA GLU A 211 -13.81 6.21 4.00
C GLU A 211 -12.81 5.25 3.34
N LEU A 212 -12.80 3.96 3.71
CA LEU A 212 -12.00 2.94 3.05
C LEU A 212 -12.31 2.86 1.54
N ALA A 213 -13.59 2.80 1.18
CA ALA A 213 -14.03 2.74 -0.22
C ALA A 213 -13.56 3.97 -1.00
N ARG A 214 -13.76 5.17 -0.45
CA ARG A 214 -13.30 6.42 -1.07
C ARG A 214 -11.79 6.41 -1.29
N LYS A 215 -10.99 6.06 -0.27
CA LYS A 215 -9.51 6.01 -0.37
C LYS A 215 -9.05 5.02 -1.44
N LEU A 216 -9.61 3.81 -1.47
CA LEU A 216 -9.24 2.78 -2.45
C LEU A 216 -9.66 3.13 -3.88
N ILE A 217 -10.88 3.63 -4.09
CA ILE A 217 -11.36 4.02 -5.41
C ILE A 217 -10.54 5.21 -5.94
N THR A 218 -10.19 6.16 -5.07
CA THR A 218 -9.30 7.28 -5.42
C THR A 218 -7.91 6.78 -5.82
N GLY A 219 -7.33 5.85 -5.07
CA GLY A 219 -6.02 5.27 -5.42
C GLY A 219 -6.06 4.45 -6.72
N LEU A 220 -7.16 3.75 -6.99
CA LEU A 220 -7.33 3.06 -8.27
C LEU A 220 -7.47 4.04 -9.44
N ASN A 221 -8.19 5.14 -9.24
CA ASN A 221 -8.26 6.22 -10.21
C ASN A 221 -6.87 6.81 -10.50
N TRP A 222 -6.04 7.02 -9.47
CA TRP A 222 -4.65 7.45 -9.66
C TRP A 222 -3.84 6.44 -10.48
N LEU A 223 -3.93 5.14 -10.18
CA LEU A 223 -3.24 4.09 -10.95
C LEU A 223 -3.60 4.14 -12.45
N HIS A 224 -4.90 4.30 -12.75
CA HIS A 224 -5.39 4.28 -14.13
C HIS A 224 -5.13 5.60 -14.88
N GLN A 225 -5.43 6.74 -14.25
CA GLN A 225 -5.44 8.05 -14.92
C GLN A 225 -4.09 8.77 -14.88
N VAL A 226 -3.34 8.60 -13.78
CA VAL A 226 -2.09 9.33 -13.56
C VAL A 226 -0.88 8.45 -13.84
N ALA A 227 -0.84 7.26 -13.22
CA ALA A 227 0.26 6.33 -13.42
C ALA A 227 0.17 5.58 -14.76
N GLY A 228 -1.03 5.43 -15.32
CA GLY A 228 -1.25 4.79 -16.61
C GLY A 228 -1.00 3.28 -16.59
N VAL A 229 -1.35 2.60 -15.48
CA VAL A 229 -1.13 1.16 -15.31
C VAL A 229 -2.39 0.45 -14.84
N VAL A 230 -2.53 -0.83 -15.19
CA VAL A 230 -3.50 -1.77 -14.60
C VAL A 230 -2.76 -2.63 -13.60
N HIS A 231 -3.25 -2.70 -12.35
CA HIS A 231 -2.60 -3.45 -11.29
C HIS A 231 -2.62 -4.96 -11.58
N GLY A 232 -3.78 -5.51 -11.96
CA GLY A 232 -3.94 -6.89 -12.44
C GLY A 232 -4.08 -7.98 -11.38
N ASP A 233 -3.96 -7.66 -10.09
CA ASP A 233 -4.17 -8.61 -8.97
C ASP A 233 -4.65 -7.88 -7.70
N ILE A 234 -5.69 -7.05 -7.83
CA ILE A 234 -6.29 -6.35 -6.69
C ILE A 234 -7.06 -7.33 -5.81
N LYS A 235 -6.66 -7.44 -4.55
CA LYS A 235 -7.31 -8.26 -3.52
C LYS A 235 -6.93 -7.75 -2.13
N PRO A 236 -7.67 -8.12 -1.06
CA PRO A 236 -7.37 -7.69 0.31
C PRO A 236 -5.92 -7.96 0.77
N HIS A 237 -5.26 -8.98 0.23
CA HIS A 237 -3.89 -9.36 0.61
C HIS A 237 -2.82 -8.43 -0.02
N ASN A 238 -3.16 -7.79 -1.14
CA ASN A 238 -2.27 -6.91 -1.91
C ASN A 238 -2.55 -5.43 -1.61
N ILE A 239 -3.29 -5.14 -0.53
CA ILE A 239 -3.51 -3.80 -0.02
C ILE A 239 -2.98 -3.77 1.41
N LEU A 240 -1.95 -2.98 1.66
CA LEU A 240 -1.37 -2.79 2.99
C LEU A 240 -1.95 -1.55 3.64
N LEU A 241 -2.04 -1.54 4.97
CA LEU A 241 -2.60 -0.42 5.73
C LEU A 241 -1.51 0.26 6.55
N ARG A 242 -1.16 1.48 6.16
CA ARG A 242 -0.24 2.33 6.91
C ARG A 242 -1.04 3.07 7.99
N PRO A 243 -0.70 2.94 9.28
CA PRO A 243 -1.33 3.74 10.33
C PRO A 243 -1.13 5.23 10.06
N ILE A 244 -2.16 6.03 10.33
CA ILE A 244 -2.05 7.48 10.29
C ILE A 244 -1.50 7.94 11.64
N ASP A 245 -0.39 8.68 11.65
CA ASP A 245 0.17 9.28 12.85
C ASP A 245 -0.73 10.46 13.27
N THR A 246 -1.76 10.17 14.07
CA THR A 246 -2.63 11.20 14.66
C THR A 246 -1.98 11.77 15.91
N ASP A 247 -0.92 12.59 15.75
CA ASP A 247 -0.37 13.42 16.84
C ASP A 247 -1.27 14.62 17.15
N ASP A 248 -2.23 14.93 16.27
CA ASP A 248 -3.25 15.96 16.46
C ASP A 248 -4.61 15.36 16.82
N CYS A 249 -5.21 15.89 17.90
CA CYS A 249 -6.43 15.45 18.56
C CYS A 249 -7.71 15.56 17.70
N SER A 250 -7.85 14.78 16.64
CA SER A 250 -9.13 14.56 15.95
C SER A 250 -9.63 13.14 16.19
N ASP A 251 -10.54 12.97 17.16
CA ASP A 251 -11.27 11.72 17.43
C ASP A 251 -12.22 11.30 16.25
N ASP A 252 -12.18 12.01 15.12
CA ASP A 252 -13.12 11.89 14.00
C ASP A 252 -12.62 11.08 12.79
N VAL A 253 -11.44 10.45 12.86
CA VAL A 253 -10.96 9.62 11.74
C VAL A 253 -11.73 8.29 11.71
N ALA A 254 -12.72 8.18 10.83
CA ALA A 254 -13.57 7.00 10.72
C ALA A 254 -12.80 5.73 10.27
N PHE A 255 -11.72 5.91 9.51
CA PHE A 255 -10.79 4.84 9.12
C PHE A 255 -9.33 5.24 9.36
N PRO A 256 -8.67 4.70 10.42
CA PRO A 256 -7.38 5.20 10.94
C PRO A 256 -6.16 4.72 10.14
N TYR A 257 -6.34 4.42 8.86
CA TYR A 257 -5.29 3.93 7.98
C TYR A 257 -5.31 4.60 6.62
N GLU A 258 -4.14 4.62 5.99
CA GLU A 258 -3.94 4.86 4.56
C GLU A 258 -3.77 3.50 3.86
N PRO A 259 -4.69 3.12 2.96
CA PRO A 259 -4.54 1.91 2.18
C PRO A 259 -3.56 2.12 1.01
N LEU A 260 -2.59 1.23 0.89
CA LEU A 260 -1.53 1.26 -0.11
C LEU A 260 -1.59 -0.01 -0.95
N PHE A 261 -1.65 0.14 -2.28
CA PHE A 261 -1.51 -0.97 -3.21
C PHE A 261 -0.09 -1.55 -3.16
N ALA A 262 -0.01 -2.87 -3.25
CA ALA A 262 1.21 -3.66 -3.17
C ALA A 262 1.17 -4.81 -4.17
N ASP A 263 2.32 -5.42 -4.41
CA ASP A 263 2.49 -6.55 -5.35
C ASP A 263 2.12 -6.20 -6.80
N PHE A 264 3.06 -5.56 -7.49
CA PHE A 264 2.93 -5.11 -8.88
C PHE A 264 3.45 -6.17 -9.87
N SER A 265 3.50 -7.43 -9.46
CA SER A 265 4.04 -8.52 -10.28
C SER A 265 3.17 -8.86 -11.50
N ALA A 266 1.87 -8.56 -11.44
CA ALA A 266 0.90 -8.75 -12.52
C ALA A 266 0.58 -7.47 -13.31
N THR A 267 1.27 -6.37 -13.03
CA THR A 267 0.97 -5.06 -13.60
C THR A 267 1.28 -4.98 -15.09
N VAL A 268 0.40 -4.32 -15.83
CA VAL A 268 0.56 -4.01 -17.25
C VAL A 268 0.36 -2.52 -17.49
N ASP A 269 1.10 -1.95 -18.43
CA ASP A 269 0.93 -0.56 -18.82
C ASP A 269 -0.35 -0.41 -19.65
N ILE A 270 -1.10 0.69 -19.41
CA ILE A 270 -2.25 1.04 -20.24
C ILE A 270 -1.70 1.59 -21.57
N PRO A 271 -2.02 0.95 -22.71
CA PRO A 271 -1.52 1.39 -24.00
C PRO A 271 -1.89 2.86 -24.26
N THR A 272 -0.90 3.67 -24.60
CA THR A 272 -1.13 5.09 -24.95
C THR A 272 -1.62 5.24 -26.39
N HIS A 273 -1.47 4.19 -27.20
CA HIS A 273 -1.92 4.09 -28.59
C HIS A 273 -2.46 2.68 -28.87
N GLU A 274 -3.49 2.57 -29.72
CA GLU A 274 -4.18 1.32 -30.05
C GLU A 274 -3.27 0.25 -30.70
N ASP A 275 -2.16 0.68 -31.33
CA ASP A 275 -1.20 -0.21 -32.01
C ASP A 275 -0.02 -0.66 -31.13
N ALA A 276 0.05 -0.22 -29.87
CA ALA A 276 1.15 -0.61 -28.99
C ALA A 276 0.98 -2.07 -28.52
N PRO A 277 1.99 -2.94 -28.68
CA PRO A 277 1.90 -4.32 -28.23
C PRO A 277 1.76 -4.37 -26.70
N VAL A 278 0.66 -4.95 -26.22
CA VAL A 278 0.44 -5.19 -24.80
C VAL A 278 1.33 -6.35 -24.38
N ASP A 279 2.23 -6.13 -23.41
CA ASP A 279 3.07 -7.20 -22.85
C ASP A 279 2.22 -8.12 -21.97
N THR A 280 1.59 -9.12 -22.60
CA THR A 280 0.71 -10.09 -21.94
C THR A 280 1.49 -11.15 -21.15
N THR A 281 2.81 -11.23 -21.29
CA THR A 281 3.63 -12.29 -20.69
C THR A 281 3.58 -12.27 -19.16
N ARG A 282 3.53 -11.07 -18.55
CA ARG A 282 3.37 -10.89 -17.10
C ARG A 282 2.02 -11.40 -16.59
N ALA A 283 0.96 -11.09 -17.33
CA ALA A 283 -0.40 -11.53 -16.99
C ALA A 283 -0.54 -13.05 -17.03
N SER A 284 0.06 -13.71 -18.03
CA SER A 284 0.07 -15.17 -18.16
C SER A 284 0.82 -15.89 -17.03
N MET A 285 1.70 -15.19 -16.31
CA MET A 285 2.46 -15.71 -15.17
C MET A 285 1.83 -15.40 -13.80
N SER A 286 0.70 -14.69 -13.76
CA SER A 286 0.00 -14.37 -12.52
C SER A 286 -0.83 -15.54 -12.01
N SER A 287 -0.77 -15.82 -10.70
CA SER A 287 -1.70 -16.74 -10.05
C SER A 287 -3.02 -16.02 -9.80
N PHE A 288 -4.01 -16.26 -10.66
CA PHE A 288 -5.35 -15.71 -10.45
C PHE A 288 -5.91 -16.13 -9.10
N THR A 289 -6.57 -15.18 -8.42
CA THR A 289 -7.29 -15.44 -7.17
C THR A 289 -8.78 -15.42 -7.50
N PRO A 290 -9.40 -16.58 -7.81
CA PRO A 290 -10.71 -16.62 -8.45
C PRO A 290 -11.80 -15.72 -7.85
N PRO A 291 -11.97 -15.61 -6.51
CA PRO A 291 -13.02 -14.75 -5.96
C PRO A 291 -12.86 -13.24 -6.26
N PHE A 292 -11.65 -12.78 -6.57
CA PHE A 292 -11.36 -11.38 -6.88
C PHE A 292 -11.05 -11.15 -8.36
N THR A 293 -10.76 -12.19 -9.13
CA THR A 293 -10.45 -12.09 -10.55
C THR A 293 -11.72 -11.86 -11.38
N ALA A 294 -11.67 -10.91 -12.31
CA ALA A 294 -12.80 -10.60 -13.17
C ALA A 294 -13.23 -11.79 -14.06
N PRO A 295 -14.54 -11.97 -14.34
CA PRO A 295 -15.05 -13.14 -15.05
C PRO A 295 -14.40 -13.39 -16.42
N GLU A 296 -14.13 -12.34 -17.17
CA GLU A 296 -13.46 -12.38 -18.48
C GLU A 296 -12.03 -12.91 -18.39
N MET A 297 -11.33 -12.63 -17.28
CA MET A 297 -9.98 -13.14 -16.99
C MET A 297 -9.99 -14.60 -16.56
N LEU A 298 -11.12 -15.11 -16.04
CA LEU A 298 -11.29 -16.52 -15.69
C LEU A 298 -11.76 -17.38 -16.87
N ALA A 299 -12.46 -16.77 -17.83
CA ALA A 299 -12.84 -17.41 -19.08
C ALA A 299 -11.63 -17.65 -19.98
N SER A 300 -10.60 -16.82 -19.90
CA SER A 300 -9.34 -16.95 -20.65
C SER A 300 -8.38 -18.00 -20.11
N LEU A 301 -8.69 -18.69 -19.01
CA LEU A 301 -7.89 -19.85 -18.56
C LEU A 301 -7.80 -20.96 -19.62
N THR A 302 -8.65 -20.93 -20.65
CA THR A 302 -8.62 -21.81 -21.81
C THR A 302 -8.00 -21.18 -23.07
N SER A 303 -7.69 -19.87 -23.07
CA SER A 303 -7.14 -19.14 -24.22
C SER A 303 -6.13 -18.08 -23.75
N THR A 304 -4.86 -18.31 -24.05
CA THR A 304 -3.63 -17.68 -23.51
C THR A 304 -3.45 -16.16 -23.71
N GLU A 305 -4.48 -15.39 -24.06
CA GLU A 305 -4.28 -14.08 -24.71
C GLU A 305 -4.92 -12.85 -24.02
N ILE A 306 -5.62 -13.00 -22.88
CA ILE A 306 -6.28 -11.84 -22.26
C ILE A 306 -5.40 -11.21 -21.18
N ALA A 307 -4.99 -9.96 -21.43
CA ALA A 307 -4.32 -9.11 -20.45
C ALA A 307 -5.33 -8.42 -19.50
N PRO A 308 -4.93 -8.10 -18.26
CA PRO A 308 -5.70 -7.25 -17.37
C PRO A 308 -6.04 -5.91 -18.01
N THR A 309 -7.25 -5.44 -17.78
CA THR A 309 -7.76 -4.15 -18.24
C THR A 309 -8.17 -3.29 -17.06
N PRO A 310 -8.32 -1.96 -17.24
CA PRO A 310 -8.87 -1.09 -16.19
C PRO A 310 -10.22 -1.60 -15.66
N ALA A 311 -11.08 -2.11 -16.54
CA ALA A 311 -12.38 -2.69 -16.17
C ALA A 311 -12.24 -3.96 -15.31
N SER A 312 -11.18 -4.75 -15.50
CA SER A 312 -10.91 -5.92 -14.66
C SER A 312 -10.47 -5.55 -13.24
N ASP A 313 -9.62 -4.52 -13.11
CA ASP A 313 -9.23 -3.93 -11.82
C ASP A 313 -10.45 -3.36 -11.07
N VAL A 314 -11.35 -2.67 -11.78
CA VAL A 314 -12.60 -2.13 -11.21
C VAL A 314 -13.44 -3.25 -10.60
N PHE A 315 -13.59 -4.38 -11.30
CA PHE A 315 -14.27 -5.56 -10.76
C PHE A 315 -13.55 -6.10 -9.52
N SER A 316 -12.23 -6.26 -9.58
CA SER A 316 -11.42 -6.81 -8.49
C SER A 316 -11.46 -5.95 -7.23
N LEU A 317 -11.46 -4.62 -7.38
CA LEU A 317 -11.66 -3.71 -6.27
C LEU A 317 -13.08 -3.80 -5.71
N ALA A 318 -14.10 -3.93 -6.56
CA ALA A 318 -15.48 -4.09 -6.12
C ALA A 318 -15.69 -5.38 -5.29
N ALA A 319 -15.07 -6.49 -5.72
CA ALA A 319 -15.04 -7.74 -4.96
C ALA A 319 -14.30 -7.58 -3.61
N THR A 320 -13.18 -6.83 -3.61
CA THR A 320 -12.43 -6.48 -2.39
C THR A 320 -13.27 -5.67 -1.41
N LEU A 321 -14.02 -4.67 -1.89
CA LEU A 321 -14.94 -3.87 -1.07
C LEU A 321 -16.10 -4.71 -0.54
N LEU A 322 -16.60 -5.68 -1.31
CA LEU A 322 -17.64 -6.58 -0.85
C LEU A 322 -17.14 -7.52 0.27
N ALA A 323 -15.91 -8.03 0.15
CA ALA A 323 -15.26 -8.79 1.20
C ALA A 323 -15.07 -7.94 2.47
N ALA A 324 -14.70 -6.67 2.29
CA ALA A 324 -14.56 -5.73 3.39
C ALA A 324 -15.90 -5.45 4.09
N ALA A 325 -17.01 -5.30 3.36
CA ALA A 325 -18.32 -5.08 3.97
C ALA A 325 -18.82 -6.31 4.75
N THR A 326 -18.64 -7.49 4.17
CA THR A 326 -19.20 -8.74 4.70
C THR A 326 -18.34 -9.37 5.79
N GLY A 327 -17.05 -9.02 5.84
CA GLY A 327 -16.07 -9.71 6.69
C GLY A 327 -15.66 -11.08 6.15
N ASP A 328 -15.98 -11.39 4.89
CA ASP A 328 -15.75 -12.70 4.27
C ASP A 328 -14.75 -12.58 3.10
N LEU A 329 -13.50 -12.98 3.36
CA LEU A 329 -12.43 -13.00 2.35
C LEU A 329 -12.62 -14.08 1.28
N LEU A 330 -13.48 -15.07 1.51
CA LEU A 330 -13.71 -16.14 0.54
C LEU A 330 -14.78 -15.77 -0.49
N LEU A 331 -15.68 -14.82 -0.15
CA LEU A 331 -16.87 -14.36 -0.91
C LEU A 331 -17.89 -15.45 -1.29
N TYR A 332 -17.45 -16.70 -1.30
CA TYR A 332 -18.14 -17.92 -1.71
C TYR A 332 -17.91 -19.01 -0.65
N PRO A 333 -18.35 -18.79 0.61
CA PRO A 333 -18.07 -19.69 1.71
C PRO A 333 -18.74 -21.05 1.51
N ASN A 334 -18.15 -22.10 2.09
CA ASN A 334 -18.68 -23.48 2.12
C ASN A 334 -18.82 -24.20 0.77
N MET A 335 -18.26 -23.64 -0.31
CA MET A 335 -18.27 -24.27 -1.63
C MET A 335 -16.96 -24.97 -1.95
N ASN A 336 -17.05 -26.12 -2.62
CA ASN A 336 -15.89 -26.83 -3.15
C ASN A 336 -15.17 -25.99 -4.22
N HIS A 337 -13.90 -26.30 -4.49
CA HIS A 337 -13.07 -25.50 -5.40
C HIS A 337 -13.68 -25.32 -6.80
N ARG A 338 -14.29 -26.37 -7.35
CA ARG A 338 -14.93 -26.32 -8.68
C ARG A 338 -16.12 -25.37 -8.72
N LEU A 339 -17.02 -25.47 -7.74
CA LEU A 339 -18.20 -24.61 -7.65
C LEU A 339 -17.82 -23.16 -7.37
N ARG A 340 -16.76 -22.93 -6.59
CA ARG A 340 -16.21 -21.58 -6.38
C ARG A 340 -15.74 -20.96 -7.70
N LEU A 341 -15.05 -21.73 -8.53
CA LEU A 341 -14.62 -21.27 -9.86
C LEU A 341 -15.81 -21.00 -10.78
N GLU A 342 -16.85 -21.82 -10.75
CA GLU A 342 -18.08 -21.60 -11.53
C GLU A 342 -18.80 -20.31 -11.10
N MET A 343 -18.91 -20.04 -9.80
CA MET A 343 -19.48 -18.79 -9.31
C MET A 343 -18.61 -17.57 -9.62
N ALA A 344 -17.28 -17.71 -9.55
CA ALA A 344 -16.36 -16.66 -9.95
C ALA A 344 -16.49 -16.33 -11.45
N ARG A 345 -16.68 -17.34 -12.31
CA ARG A 345 -17.04 -17.14 -13.74
C ARG A 345 -18.41 -16.46 -13.92
N ALA A 346 -19.31 -16.62 -12.96
CA ALA A 346 -20.56 -15.88 -12.87
C ALA A 346 -20.42 -14.59 -12.01
N GLY A 347 -19.21 -14.04 -11.87
CA GLY A 347 -18.90 -12.95 -10.93
C GLY A 347 -19.73 -11.68 -11.08
N HIS A 348 -20.42 -11.47 -12.20
CA HIS A 348 -21.41 -10.40 -12.33
C HIS A 348 -22.58 -10.50 -11.33
N GLN A 349 -22.81 -11.68 -10.75
CA GLN A 349 -23.80 -11.94 -9.70
C GLN A 349 -23.19 -11.90 -8.28
N ILE A 350 -21.95 -11.42 -8.12
CA ILE A 350 -21.23 -11.47 -6.83
C ILE A 350 -21.99 -10.79 -5.68
N VAL A 351 -22.74 -9.71 -5.96
CA VAL A 351 -23.59 -9.05 -4.97
C VAL A 351 -24.72 -9.96 -4.50
N ASP A 352 -25.37 -10.69 -5.41
CA ASP A 352 -26.44 -11.62 -5.08
C ASP A 352 -25.93 -12.86 -4.35
N PHE A 353 -24.74 -13.34 -4.73
CA PHE A 353 -24.05 -14.43 -4.03
C PHE A 353 -23.66 -14.03 -2.61
N ALA A 354 -23.07 -12.85 -2.41
CA ALA A 354 -22.73 -12.34 -1.07
C ALA A 354 -23.99 -12.17 -0.21
N ARG A 355 -25.08 -11.68 -0.78
CA ARG A 355 -26.37 -11.53 -0.09
C ARG A 355 -26.99 -12.87 0.33
N SER A 356 -26.71 -13.94 -0.41
CA SER A 356 -27.18 -15.30 -0.08
C SER A 356 -26.30 -16.00 0.97
N GLY A 357 -25.14 -15.41 1.31
CA GLY A 357 -24.21 -15.93 2.29
C GLY A 357 -24.57 -15.58 3.74
N MET A 358 -23.76 -16.09 4.68
CA MET A 358 -23.97 -15.92 6.13
C MET A 358 -23.92 -14.45 6.59
N SER A 359 -23.13 -13.61 5.91
CA SER A 359 -23.02 -12.17 6.16
C SER A 359 -23.87 -11.32 5.20
N GLY A 360 -24.81 -11.93 4.48
CA GLY A 360 -25.55 -11.27 3.41
C GLY A 360 -26.45 -10.10 3.85
N SER A 361 -26.85 -10.05 5.12
CA SER A 361 -27.60 -8.92 5.68
C SER A 361 -26.83 -7.60 5.60
N ARG A 362 -25.50 -7.65 5.57
CA ARG A 362 -24.61 -6.46 5.49
C ARG A 362 -24.59 -5.81 4.11
N VAL A 363 -25.28 -6.39 3.13
CA VAL A 363 -25.41 -5.86 1.77
C VAL A 363 -26.91 -5.76 1.39
N PRO A 364 -27.67 -4.90 2.09
CA PRO A 364 -29.10 -4.77 1.86
C PRO A 364 -29.39 -4.22 0.46
N LYS A 365 -30.56 -4.56 -0.09
CA LYS A 365 -31.00 -4.05 -1.39
C LYS A 365 -31.07 -2.53 -1.40
N ASN A 366 -30.47 -1.90 -2.39
CA ASN A 366 -30.33 -0.44 -2.50
C ASN A 366 -29.57 0.21 -1.33
N GLY A 367 -28.86 -0.58 -0.53
CA GLY A 367 -27.95 -0.08 0.49
C GLY A 367 -26.75 0.62 -0.13
N PHE A 368 -26.04 1.43 0.66
CA PHE A 368 -24.87 2.17 0.17
C PHE A 368 -23.74 1.26 -0.34
N VAL A 369 -23.51 0.10 0.29
CA VAL A 369 -22.56 -0.91 -0.21
C VAL A 369 -22.93 -1.39 -1.61
N GLU A 370 -24.22 -1.73 -1.85
CA GLU A 370 -24.67 -2.15 -3.18
C GLU A 370 -24.55 -1.00 -4.19
N ARG A 371 -24.92 0.23 -3.81
CA ARG A 371 -24.83 1.39 -4.70
C ARG A 371 -23.41 1.62 -5.21
N ILE A 372 -22.40 1.43 -4.36
CA ILE A 372 -20.99 1.60 -4.72
C ILE A 372 -20.48 0.43 -5.58
N VAL A 373 -20.84 -0.81 -5.25
CA VAL A 373 -20.27 -2.02 -5.87
C VAL A 373 -20.96 -2.40 -7.19
N LYS A 374 -22.28 -2.23 -7.28
CA LYS A 374 -23.09 -2.74 -8.39
C LYS A 374 -22.68 -2.22 -9.78
N PRO A 375 -22.37 -0.93 -9.98
CA PRO A 375 -21.91 -0.43 -11.28
C PRO A 375 -20.55 -1.00 -11.70
N ALA A 376 -19.73 -1.46 -10.75
CA ALA A 376 -18.40 -1.99 -11.00
C ALA A 376 -18.36 -3.49 -11.33
N VAL A 377 -19.45 -4.23 -11.08
CA VAL A 377 -19.53 -5.69 -11.29
C VAL A 377 -20.44 -6.08 -12.45
N VAL A 378 -20.76 -5.15 -13.35
CA VAL A 378 -21.57 -5.44 -14.53
C VAL A 378 -20.87 -6.49 -15.41
N LYS A 379 -21.67 -7.36 -16.04
CA LYS A 379 -21.19 -8.50 -16.84
C LYS A 379 -20.27 -8.08 -17.99
N ASP A 380 -20.68 -7.06 -18.73
CA ASP A 380 -19.89 -6.49 -19.82
C ASP A 380 -18.83 -5.53 -19.25
N PRO A 381 -17.52 -5.81 -19.44
CA PRO A 381 -16.45 -4.93 -18.97
C PRO A 381 -16.57 -3.49 -19.49
N ALA A 382 -17.07 -3.29 -20.72
CA ALA A 382 -17.23 -1.96 -21.32
C ALA A 382 -18.33 -1.13 -20.65
N MET A 383 -19.25 -1.78 -19.94
CA MET A 383 -20.36 -1.14 -19.22
C MET A 383 -20.06 -0.95 -17.72
N ARG A 384 -18.88 -1.34 -17.24
CA ARG A 384 -18.48 -1.09 -15.85
C ARG A 384 -18.17 0.39 -15.67
N ILE A 385 -18.49 0.90 -14.48
CA ILE A 385 -18.22 2.29 -14.13
C ILE A 385 -16.73 2.63 -14.30
N PRO A 386 -16.38 3.73 -14.99
CA PRO A 386 -15.00 4.18 -15.09
C PRO A 386 -14.55 4.77 -13.75
N THR A 387 -13.25 4.74 -13.47
CA THR A 387 -12.70 5.17 -12.18
C THR A 387 -13.00 6.62 -11.79
N PRO A 388 -13.04 7.62 -12.70
CA PRO A 388 -13.42 8.99 -12.34
C PRO A 388 -14.86 9.08 -11.83
N ASP A 389 -15.82 8.53 -12.57
CA ASP A 389 -17.24 8.49 -12.17
C ASP A 389 -17.43 7.71 -10.87
N TRP A 390 -16.60 6.69 -10.63
CA TRP A 390 -16.65 5.92 -9.39
C TRP A 390 -16.17 6.71 -8.18
N VAL A 391 -15.17 7.59 -8.34
CA VAL A 391 -14.73 8.53 -7.28
C VAL A 391 -15.86 9.50 -6.91
N GLU A 392 -16.58 10.02 -7.90
CA GLU A 392 -17.75 10.89 -7.67
C GLU A 392 -18.84 10.16 -6.90
N LEU A 393 -19.18 8.94 -7.33
CA LEU A 393 -20.16 8.09 -6.66
C LEU A 393 -19.78 7.72 -5.21
N ALA A 394 -18.49 7.48 -4.94
CA ALA A 394 -18.01 7.16 -3.60
C ALA A 394 -17.97 8.38 -2.65
N SER A 395 -18.03 9.59 -3.22
CA SER A 395 -18.01 10.86 -2.48
C SER A 395 -19.41 11.42 -2.20
N SER A 396 -20.44 10.90 -2.88
CA SER A 396 -21.87 11.18 -2.65
C SER A 396 -22.45 10.35 -1.51
#